data_AF-G2WHM4-F1
#
_entry.id   AF-G2WHM4-F1
#
_cell.length_a   1.000
_cell.length_b   1.000
_cell.length_c   1.000
_cell.angle_alpha   90.00
_cell.angle_beta   90.00
_cell.angle_gamma   90.00
#
_symmetry.space_group_name_H-M   'P 1'
#
loop_
_entity.id
_entity.type
_entity.pdbx_description
1 polymer ?
#
loop_
_entity_poly.entity_id
_entity_poly.type
_entity_poly.pdbx_seq_one_letter_code
_entity_poly.pdbx_strand_id
1 'polypeptide(L)'
;MSKVAQQLKFLNKISATTRLPQILVDPKKYSGLRLTFQTKNHNGHMGARVFWHNYLPTLQFYNPRMKFDVIRIKNEDKQKSVPCKLEILSHEGSVVETIDMRNKMHEDIMKDLLDKIEHVPLPENEIIRVGPQESII
;
A
#
# COMPACT_ATOMS: atom_id res chain seq x y z
N MET A 1 17.33 5.56 -21.07
CA MET A 1 17.39 6.28 -19.78
C MET A 1 18.68 5.90 -19.07
N SER A 2 19.36 6.85 -18.44
CA SER A 2 20.50 6.56 -17.56
C SER A 2 20.05 5.78 -16.32
N LYS A 3 20.97 5.03 -15.68
CA LYS A 3 20.69 4.30 -14.43
C LYS A 3 20.17 5.23 -13.33
N VAL A 4 20.76 6.43 -13.24
CA VAL A 4 20.35 7.48 -12.30
C VAL A 4 18.91 7.94 -12.55
N ALA A 5 18.53 8.18 -13.82
CA ALA A 5 17.16 8.58 -14.15
C ALA A 5 16.13 7.50 -13.78
N GLN A 6 16.46 6.21 -13.97
CA GLN A 6 15.60 5.10 -13.54
C GLN A 6 15.44 5.04 -12.02
N GLN A 7 16.53 5.26 -11.27
CA GLN A 7 16.51 5.31 -9.81
C GLN A 7 15.67 6.50 -9.31
N LEU A 8 15.86 7.69 -9.86
CA LEU A 8 15.03 8.87 -9.53
C LEU A 8 13.55 8.61 -9.80
N LYS A 9 13.22 8.00 -10.94
CA LYS A 9 11.83 7.62 -11.28
C LYS A 9 11.26 6.63 -10.26
N PHE A 10 12.05 5.65 -9.82
CA PHE A 10 11.61 4.68 -8.82
C PHE A 10 11.38 5.33 -7.45
N LEU A 11 12.31 6.16 -6.98
CA LEU A 11 12.16 6.89 -5.72
C LEU A 11 10.93 7.79 -5.74
N ASN A 12 10.77 8.59 -6.81
CA ASN A 12 9.59 9.44 -6.98
C ASN A 12 8.29 8.65 -7.12
N LYS A 13 8.32 7.40 -7.62
CA LYS A 13 7.15 6.53 -7.61
C LYS A 13 6.67 6.24 -6.19
N ILE A 14 7.60 6.04 -5.26
CA ILE A 14 7.29 5.78 -3.86
C ILE A 14 6.89 7.06 -3.15
N SER A 15 7.67 8.13 -3.29
CA SER A 15 7.50 9.33 -2.46
C SER A 15 6.52 10.35 -3.05
N ALA A 16 6.45 10.52 -4.37
CA ALA A 16 5.83 11.71 -4.98
C ALA A 16 4.64 11.45 -5.91
N THR A 17 4.67 10.42 -6.75
CA THR A 17 3.72 10.31 -7.87
C THR A 17 2.51 9.43 -7.55
N THR A 18 2.62 8.54 -6.58
CA THR A 18 1.53 7.63 -6.19
C THR A 18 0.66 8.31 -5.13
N ARG A 19 -0.37 9.06 -5.56
CA ARG A 19 -1.05 10.04 -4.71
C ARG A 19 -1.99 9.48 -3.65
N LEU A 20 -2.87 8.52 -4.00
CA LEU A 20 -3.86 7.97 -3.05
C LEU A 20 -3.27 7.46 -1.71
N PRO A 21 -2.12 6.76 -1.67
CA PRO A 21 -1.50 6.32 -0.42
C PRO A 21 -0.69 7.41 0.32
N GLN A 22 -0.66 8.67 -0.13
CA GLN A 22 0.02 9.77 0.57
C GLN A 22 -0.81 10.27 1.74
N ILE A 23 -0.88 9.45 2.78
CA ILE A 23 -1.64 9.70 4.00
C ILE A 23 -0.79 9.44 5.23
N LEU A 24 -1.16 10.08 6.33
CA LEU A 24 -0.66 9.82 7.67
C LEU A 24 -1.75 9.11 8.47
N VAL A 25 -1.40 7.97 9.06
CA VAL A 25 -2.29 7.17 9.92
C VAL A 25 -1.94 7.42 11.38
N ASP A 26 -2.95 7.47 12.26
CA ASP A 26 -2.70 7.67 13.69
C ASP A 26 -2.03 6.44 14.34
N PRO A 27 -0.75 6.52 14.76
CA PRO A 27 -0.02 5.40 15.35
C PRO A 27 -0.52 5.03 16.76
N LYS A 28 -1.33 5.89 17.40
CA LYS A 28 -1.95 5.57 18.69
C LYS A 28 -3.15 4.65 18.54
N LYS A 29 -3.82 4.67 17.37
CA LYS A 29 -4.97 3.83 17.09
C LYS A 29 -4.58 2.54 16.40
N TYR A 30 -3.63 2.60 15.48
CA TYR A 30 -3.26 1.48 14.63
C TYR A 30 -1.77 1.16 14.74
N SER A 31 -1.44 -0.13 14.90
CA SER A 31 -0.04 -0.59 14.91
C SER A 31 0.47 -0.96 13.52
N GLY A 32 -0.42 -1.25 12.57
CA GLY A 32 0.00 -1.76 11.28
C GLY A 32 -1.11 -2.26 10.36
N LEU A 33 -0.69 -2.73 9.19
CA LEU A 33 -1.52 -3.41 8.21
C LEU A 33 -0.97 -4.81 7.95
N ARG A 34 -1.86 -5.79 7.77
CA ARG A 34 -1.48 -7.14 7.34
C ARG A 34 -2.19 -7.52 6.05
N LEU A 35 -1.41 -7.79 5.01
CA LEU A 35 -1.90 -8.23 3.72
C LEU A 35 -1.68 -9.72 3.56
N THR A 36 -2.74 -10.46 3.24
CA THR A 36 -2.68 -11.88 2.88
C THR A 36 -3.24 -12.07 1.48
N PHE A 37 -2.42 -12.57 0.56
CA PHE A 37 -2.84 -12.90 -0.81
C PHE A 37 -1.94 -14.00 -1.40
N GLN A 38 -2.37 -14.63 -2.50
CA GLN A 38 -1.55 -15.64 -3.15
C GLN A 38 -0.59 -15.07 -4.20
N THR A 39 0.46 -15.83 -4.52
CA THR A 39 1.47 -15.40 -5.50
C THR A 39 1.01 -15.41 -6.95
N LYS A 40 -0.09 -16.09 -7.29
CA LYS A 40 -0.66 -16.23 -8.63
C LYS A 40 -1.89 -15.32 -8.81
N ASN A 41 -2.27 -15.03 -10.06
CA ASN A 41 -3.35 -14.08 -10.37
C ASN A 41 -4.76 -14.68 -10.41
N HIS A 42 -4.89 -16.02 -10.48
CA HIS A 42 -6.21 -16.65 -10.49
C HIS A 42 -6.99 -16.33 -9.20
N ASN A 43 -8.30 -16.60 -9.19
CA ASN A 43 -9.17 -16.39 -8.03
C ASN A 43 -9.19 -14.95 -7.51
N GLY A 44 -8.96 -13.96 -8.38
CA GLY A 44 -9.17 -12.55 -8.07
C GLY A 44 -8.06 -11.88 -7.26
N HIS A 45 -6.83 -12.40 -7.24
CA HIS A 45 -5.75 -11.86 -6.41
C HIS A 45 -4.87 -10.80 -7.10
N MET A 46 -5.13 -10.48 -8.37
CA MET A 46 -4.32 -9.52 -9.13
C MET A 46 -4.28 -8.14 -8.48
N GLY A 47 -5.44 -7.60 -8.05
CA GLY A 47 -5.52 -6.30 -7.40
C GLY A 47 -4.68 -6.20 -6.13
N ALA A 48 -4.75 -7.21 -5.25
CA ALA A 48 -3.94 -7.30 -4.03
C ALA A 48 -2.43 -7.26 -4.33
N ARG A 49 -1.98 -7.95 -5.39
CA ARG A 49 -0.58 -7.93 -5.81
C ARG A 49 -0.13 -6.56 -6.31
N VAL A 50 -0.98 -5.90 -7.09
CA VAL A 50 -0.69 -4.56 -7.61
C VAL A 50 -0.71 -3.54 -6.47
N PHE A 51 -1.65 -3.64 -5.53
CA PHE A 51 -1.70 -2.83 -4.32
C PHE A 51 -0.41 -2.98 -3.49
N TRP A 52 0.02 -4.21 -3.22
CA TRP A 52 1.28 -4.49 -2.53
C TRP A 52 2.49 -3.86 -3.25
N HIS A 53 2.54 -3.95 -4.57
CA HIS A 53 3.69 -3.47 -5.34
C HIS A 53 3.70 -1.95 -5.55
N ASN A 54 2.53 -1.31 -5.70
CA ASN A 54 2.43 0.10 -6.08
C ASN A 54 2.06 1.03 -4.92
N TYR A 55 1.22 0.61 -3.97
CA TYR A 55 0.69 1.51 -2.93
C TYR A 55 1.30 1.28 -1.55
N LEU A 56 1.54 0.02 -1.18
CA LEU A 56 2.16 -0.29 0.12
C LEU A 56 3.51 0.41 0.35
N PRO A 57 4.41 0.55 -0.65
CA PRO A 57 5.68 1.26 -0.45
C PRO A 57 5.49 2.73 -0.07
N THR A 58 4.51 3.42 -0.67
CA THR A 58 4.22 4.83 -0.35
C THR A 58 3.61 4.96 1.05
N LEU A 59 2.69 4.06 1.42
CA LEU A 59 2.14 4.01 2.77
C LEU A 59 3.25 3.84 3.81
N GLN A 60 4.16 2.89 3.58
CA GLN A 60 5.28 2.63 4.49
C GLN A 60 6.27 3.81 4.55
N PHE A 61 6.50 4.48 3.42
CA PHE A 61 7.40 5.62 3.34
C PHE A 61 6.95 6.78 4.25
N TYR A 62 5.66 7.12 4.24
CA TYR A 62 5.12 8.19 5.09
C TYR A 62 4.71 7.72 6.49
N ASN A 63 4.57 6.41 6.73
CA ASN A 63 4.21 5.82 8.02
C ASN A 63 5.26 4.83 8.52
N PRO A 64 6.53 5.25 8.73
CA PRO A 64 7.64 4.33 9.00
C PRO A 64 7.54 3.58 10.34
N ARG A 65 6.69 4.05 11.27
CA ARG A 65 6.47 3.41 12.56
C ARG A 65 5.40 2.31 12.53
N MET A 66 4.56 2.28 11.49
CA MET A 66 3.56 1.23 11.33
C MET A 66 4.22 -0.06 10.84
N LYS A 67 3.71 -1.20 11.32
CA LYS A 67 4.12 -2.51 10.83
C LYS A 67 3.35 -2.85 9.55
N PHE A 68 4.04 -3.40 8.57
CA PHE A 68 3.43 -3.88 7.33
C PHE A 68 3.78 -5.36 7.13
N ASP A 69 2.84 -6.23 7.47
CA ASP A 69 3.00 -7.68 7.32
C ASP A 69 2.46 -8.10 5.95
N VAL A 70 3.26 -8.87 5.19
CA VAL A 70 2.85 -9.38 3.88
C VAL A 70 2.98 -10.90 3.83
N ILE A 71 1.85 -11.59 3.82
CA ILE A 71 1.75 -13.05 3.76
C ILE A 71 1.40 -13.44 2.31
N ARG A 72 2.37 -14.04 1.63
CA ARG A 72 2.24 -14.50 0.24
C ARG A 72 2.06 -16.02 0.19
N ILE A 73 0.85 -16.46 -0.10
CA ILE A 73 0.51 -17.89 -0.17
C ILE A 73 0.93 -18.45 -1.53
N LYS A 74 1.72 -19.52 -1.53
CA LYS A 74 1.94 -20.31 -2.75
C LYS A 74 0.72 -21.21 -2.96
N ASN A 75 -0.02 -20.96 -4.02
CA ASN A 75 -1.17 -21.76 -4.42
C ASN A 75 -1.01 -22.12 -5.89
N GLU A 76 -0.71 -23.38 -6.17
CA GLU A 76 -0.59 -23.88 -7.55
C GLU A 76 -1.92 -24.47 -8.06
N ASP A 77 -2.85 -24.79 -7.14
CA ASP A 77 -4.17 -25.30 -7.49
C ASP A 77 -5.15 -24.14 -7.72
N LYS A 78 -5.66 -24.04 -8.95
CA LYS A 78 -6.65 -23.03 -9.32
C LYS A 78 -7.99 -23.21 -8.62
N GLN A 79 -8.36 -24.43 -8.24
CA GLN A 79 -9.64 -24.71 -7.60
C GLN A 79 -9.62 -24.39 -6.10
N LYS A 80 -8.43 -24.40 -5.48
CA LYS A 80 -8.28 -24.05 -4.08
C LYS A 80 -8.41 -22.53 -3.90
N SER A 81 -9.45 -22.12 -3.18
CA SER A 81 -9.59 -20.74 -2.71
C SER A 81 -8.71 -20.52 -1.48
N VAL A 82 -7.94 -19.42 -1.48
CA VAL A 82 -7.11 -19.00 -0.35
C VAL A 82 -7.45 -17.56 0.04
N PRO A 83 -7.12 -17.13 1.27
CA PRO A 83 -7.45 -15.78 1.74
C PRO A 83 -6.86 -14.68 0.84
N CYS A 84 -7.69 -13.67 0.56
CA CYS A 84 -7.32 -12.43 -0.12
C CYS A 84 -7.81 -11.24 0.72
N LYS A 85 -7.08 -10.87 1.76
CA LYS A 85 -7.55 -9.88 2.74
C LYS A 85 -6.49 -8.89 3.17
N LEU A 86 -6.94 -7.68 3.47
CA LEU A 86 -6.19 -6.60 4.12
C LEU A 86 -6.78 -6.41 5.52
N GLU A 87 -5.97 -6.61 6.55
CA GLU A 87 -6.36 -6.47 7.95
C GLU A 87 -5.72 -5.21 8.53
N ILE A 88 -6.53 -4.41 9.23
CA ILE A 88 -6.07 -3.22 9.96
C ILE A 88 -5.85 -3.64 11.41
N LEU A 89 -4.63 -3.45 11.90
CA LEU A 89 -4.24 -3.85 13.25
C LEU A 89 -4.36 -2.67 14.22
N SER A 90 -5.03 -2.88 15.35
CA SER A 90 -5.07 -1.93 16.46
C SER A 90 -3.68 -1.69 17.02
N HIS A 91 -3.52 -0.68 17.86
CA HIS A 91 -2.28 -0.46 18.61
C HIS A 91 -1.82 -1.70 19.41
N GLU A 92 -2.77 -2.51 19.88
CA GLU A 92 -2.55 -3.76 20.63
C GLU A 92 -2.22 -4.96 19.74
N GLY A 93 -2.33 -4.82 18.41
CA GLY A 93 -2.07 -5.86 17.42
C GLY A 93 -3.24 -6.78 17.12
N SER A 94 -4.42 -6.53 17.71
CA SER A 94 -5.67 -7.19 17.35
C SER A 94 -6.21 -6.67 16.02
N VAL A 95 -6.93 -7.50 15.27
CA VAL A 95 -7.55 -7.10 14.01
C VAL A 95 -8.82 -6.29 14.33
N VAL A 96 -8.84 -5.03 13.92
CA VAL A 96 -10.01 -4.14 14.11
C VAL A 96 -10.96 -4.27 12.92
N GLU A 97 -10.39 -4.32 11.72
CA GLU A 97 -11.14 -4.31 10.46
C GLU A 97 -10.48 -5.25 9.45
N THR A 98 -11.29 -5.85 8.59
CA THR A 98 -10.83 -6.71 7.50
C THR A 98 -11.51 -6.32 6.19
N ILE A 99 -10.70 -6.12 5.15
CA ILE A 99 -11.14 -5.79 3.80
C ILE A 99 -10.86 -7.00 2.90
N ASP A 100 -11.90 -7.54 2.27
CA ASP A 100 -11.73 -8.53 1.18
C ASP A 100 -11.20 -7.79 -0.07
N MET A 101 -10.07 -8.26 -0.60
CA MET A 101 -9.41 -7.71 -1.77
C MET A 101 -9.71 -8.50 -3.06
N ARG A 102 -10.48 -9.59 -2.97
CA ARG A 102 -10.76 -10.46 -4.11
C ARG A 102 -11.53 -9.72 -5.20
N ASN A 103 -11.07 -9.88 -6.45
CA ASN A 103 -11.67 -9.27 -7.65
C ASN A 103 -11.74 -7.74 -7.63
N LYS A 104 -11.07 -7.08 -6.68
CA LYS A 104 -11.01 -5.61 -6.62
C LYS A 104 -9.80 -5.08 -7.37
N MET A 105 -9.90 -3.86 -7.89
CA MET A 105 -8.73 -3.13 -8.36
C MET A 105 -7.97 -2.54 -7.17
N HIS A 106 -6.67 -2.32 -7.35
CA HIS A 106 -5.81 -1.75 -6.30
C HIS A 106 -6.26 -0.36 -5.84
N GLU A 107 -6.85 0.45 -6.73
CA GLU A 107 -7.50 1.72 -6.39
C GLU A 107 -8.69 1.53 -5.44
N ASP A 108 -9.55 0.56 -5.72
CA ASP A 108 -10.72 0.28 -4.87
C ASP A 108 -10.30 -0.26 -3.50
N ILE A 109 -9.28 -1.12 -3.45
CA ILE A 109 -8.70 -1.60 -2.18
C ILE A 109 -8.17 -0.43 -1.35
N MET A 110 -7.56 0.57 -2.00
CA MET A 110 -7.07 1.76 -1.30
C MET A 110 -8.23 2.62 -0.80
N LYS A 111 -9.29 2.83 -1.58
CA LYS A 111 -10.48 3.57 -1.14
C LYS A 111 -11.14 2.89 0.05
N ASP A 112 -11.34 1.57 -0.01
CA ASP A 112 -11.89 0.79 1.10
C ASP A 112 -11.04 0.92 2.37
N LEU A 113 -9.71 1.02 2.23
CA LEU A 113 -8.81 1.28 3.35
C LEU A 113 -9.04 2.69 3.92
N LEU A 114 -9.10 3.72 3.07
CA LEU A 114 -9.34 5.10 3.49
C LEU A 114 -10.69 5.27 4.20
N ASP A 115 -11.72 4.55 3.76
CA ASP A 115 -13.06 4.61 4.37
C ASP A 115 -13.10 3.98 5.77
N LYS A 116 -12.18 3.06 6.08
CA LYS A 116 -12.14 2.30 7.34
C LYS A 116 -11.07 2.76 8.32
N ILE A 117 -10.03 3.43 7.84
CA ILE A 117 -8.91 3.87 8.67
C ILE A 117 -8.98 5.38 8.90
N GLU A 118 -8.81 5.79 10.15
CA GLU A 118 -8.62 7.20 10.44
C GLU A 118 -7.25 7.67 9.94
N HIS A 119 -7.28 8.71 9.10
CA HIS A 119 -6.09 9.22 8.43
C HIS A 119 -6.20 10.71 8.15
N VAL A 120 -5.05 11.33 7.86
CA VAL A 120 -4.93 12.71 7.38
C VAL A 120 -4.20 12.67 6.03
N PRO A 121 -4.73 13.31 4.97
CA PRO A 121 -4.02 13.41 3.69
C PRO A 121 -2.75 14.24 3.87
N LEU A 122 -1.65 13.82 3.25
CA LEU A 122 -0.39 14.54 3.31
C LEU A 122 -0.50 15.86 2.53
N PRO A 123 -0.11 17.01 3.11
CA PRO A 123 -0.13 18.27 2.39
C PRO A 123 0.96 18.32 1.31
N GLU A 124 0.73 19.08 0.23
CA GLU A 124 1.62 19.06 -0.95
C GLU A 124 3.08 19.47 -0.65
N ASN A 125 3.28 20.34 0.35
CA ASN A 125 4.59 20.80 0.79
C ASN A 125 5.41 19.73 1.53
N GLU A 126 4.76 18.68 2.03
CA GLU A 126 5.42 17.55 2.70
C GLU A 126 5.75 16.39 1.73
N ILE A 127 5.28 16.48 0.47
CA ILE A 127 5.56 15.45 -0.55
C ILE A 127 7.03 15.53 -0.97
N ILE A 128 7.78 14.47 -0.69
CA ILE A 128 9.21 14.40 -1.01
C ILE A 128 9.40 14.07 -2.50
N ARG A 129 10.05 14.97 -3.24
CA ARG A 129 10.51 14.75 -4.62
C ARG A 129 12.03 14.65 -4.66
N VAL A 130 12.55 13.58 -5.26
CA VAL A 130 13.98 13.33 -5.39
C VAL A 130 14.46 13.74 -6.78
N GLY A 131 15.55 14.51 -6.82
CA GLY A 131 16.15 15.03 -8.05
C GLY A 131 15.98 16.55 -8.18
N PRO A 132 16.53 17.14 -9.25
CA PRO A 132 16.39 18.58 -9.48
C PRO A 132 14.90 18.93 -9.60
N GLN A 133 14.45 19.81 -8.72
CA GLN A 133 13.25 20.58 -8.99
C GLN A 133 13.67 21.60 -10.04
N GLU A 134 13.25 21.44 -11.29
CA GLU A 134 13.38 22.53 -12.24
C GLU A 134 12.62 23.70 -11.63
N SER A 135 13.38 24.66 -11.10
CA SER A 135 12.86 25.97 -10.71
C SER A 135 12.11 26.49 -11.92
N ILE A 136 10.82 26.75 -11.75
CA ILE A 136 10.03 27.50 -12.72
C ILE A 136 10.71 28.86 -12.80
N ILE A 137 11.46 29.07 -13.89
CA ILE A 137 11.93 30.40 -14.32
C ILE A 137 10.78 31.04 -15.07
#